data_AF-A0A3R9NX05-F1
#
_entry.id   AF-A0A3R9NX05-F1
#
_cell.length_a   1.000
_cell.length_b   1.000
_cell.length_c   1.000
_cell.angle_alpha   90.00
_cell.angle_beta   90.00
_cell.angle_gamma   90.00
#
_symmetry.space_group_name_H-M   'P 1'
#
loop_
_entity.id
_entity.type
_entity.pdbx_description
1 polymer ?
#
loop_
_entity_poly.entity_id
_entity_poly.type
_entity_poly.pdbx_seq_one_letter_code
_entity_poly.pdbx_strand_id
1 'polypeptide(L)'
;MFQTSPHLQVVDIIQMSPQEVFIVGYLTGAITAGSWELRRNDEPVLVLEVAGEVEVEAGRKGKLAPPRVISCRGQVDKKQFDFTRDEVTLARLEA
;
A
#
# COMPACT_ATOMS: atom_id res chain seq x y z
N MET A 1 22.48 2.87 -11.21
CA MET A 1 21.59 1.98 -10.46
C MET A 1 20.41 2.84 -10.05
N PHE A 2 19.23 2.65 -10.64
CA PHE A 2 18.05 3.38 -10.20
C PHE A 2 17.69 2.85 -8.82
N GLN A 3 17.96 3.64 -7.77
CA GLN A 3 17.33 3.45 -6.47
C GLN A 3 15.84 3.68 -6.70
N THR A 4 15.12 2.62 -7.07
CA THR A 4 13.66 2.67 -7.07
C THR A 4 13.28 2.69 -5.61
N SER A 5 12.84 3.85 -5.11
CA SER A 5 12.26 3.96 -3.78
C SER A 5 11.23 2.83 -3.60
N PRO A 6 11.18 2.18 -2.42
CA PRO A 6 10.25 1.08 -2.22
C PRO A 6 8.84 1.60 -2.49
N HIS A 7 8.16 0.93 -3.41
CA HIS A 7 6.81 1.26 -3.83
C HIS A 7 5.98 -0.01 -3.83
N LEU A 8 4.76 0.12 -3.31
CA LEU A 8 3.74 -0.90 -3.33
C LEU A 8 2.77 -0.55 -4.45
N GLN A 9 2.58 -1.45 -5.42
CA GLN A 9 1.44 -1.37 -6.32
C GLN A 9 0.19 -1.76 -5.53
N VAL A 10 -0.68 -0.80 -5.26
CA VAL A 10 -1.89 -1.02 -4.48
C VAL A 10 -2.94 -1.68 -5.36
N VAL A 11 -3.52 -2.77 -4.88
CA VAL A 11 -4.61 -3.50 -5.55
C VAL A 11 -5.90 -3.43 -4.76
N ASP A 12 -5.82 -3.19 -3.45
CA ASP A 12 -7.00 -2.98 -2.63
C ASP A 12 -6.70 -2.12 -1.39
N ILE A 13 -7.74 -1.51 -0.85
CA ILE A 13 -7.73 -0.73 0.39
C ILE A 13 -8.92 -1.20 1.24
N ILE A 14 -8.63 -1.60 2.48
CA ILE A 14 -9.61 -2.17 3.40
C ILE A 14 -9.62 -1.32 4.67
N GLN A 15 -10.70 -0.55 4.89
CA GLN A 15 -10.87 0.19 6.13
C GLN A 15 -11.28 -0.77 7.24
N MET A 16 -10.39 -1.00 8.20
CA MET A 16 -10.64 -1.92 9.33
C MET A 16 -11.36 -1.21 10.47
N SER A 17 -10.96 0.02 10.79
CA SER A 17 -11.56 0.87 11.82
C SER A 17 -11.29 2.35 11.51
N PRO A 18 -11.84 3.32 12.25
CA PRO A 18 -11.49 4.73 12.04
C PRO A 18 -10.01 5.09 12.24
N GLN A 19 -9.21 4.19 12.81
CA GLN A 19 -7.79 4.43 13.10
C GLN A 19 -6.85 3.50 12.32
N GLU A 20 -7.40 2.50 11.63
CA GLU A 20 -6.62 1.48 10.97
C GLU A 20 -7.18 1.16 9.59
N VAL A 21 -6.29 1.16 8.62
CA VAL A 21 -6.55 0.80 7.23
C VAL A 21 -5.48 -0.17 6.76
N PHE A 22 -5.90 -1.20 6.04
CA PHE A 22 -5.00 -2.12 5.38
C PHE A 22 -4.86 -1.76 3.91
N ILE A 23 -3.61 -1.67 3.46
CA ILE A 23 -3.25 -1.46 2.07
C ILE A 23 -2.74 -2.79 1.53
N VAL A 24 -3.42 -3.32 0.51
CA VAL A 24 -3.08 -4.60 -0.10
C VAL A 24 -2.40 -4.34 -1.43
N GLY A 25 -1.27 -4.99 -1.69
CA GLY A 25 -0.52 -4.72 -2.90
C GLY A 25 0.68 -5.60 -3.16
N TYR A 26 1.32 -5.39 -4.30
CA TYR A 26 2.58 -6.04 -4.66
C TYR A 26 3.73 -5.09 -4.35
N LEU A 27 4.63 -5.51 -3.45
CA LEU A 27 5.73 -4.68 -2.97
C LEU A 27 7.01 -4.95 -3.76
N THR A 28 7.67 -3.87 -4.16
CA THR A 28 9.07 -3.92 -4.59
C THR A 28 9.96 -3.46 -3.42
N GLY A 29 10.72 -4.38 -2.83
CA GLY A 29 11.63 -4.08 -1.70
C GLY A 29 11.06 -4.41 -0.32
N ALA A 30 11.59 -3.75 0.71
CA ALA A 30 11.16 -3.92 2.10
C ALA A 30 10.20 -2.79 2.51
N ILE A 31 9.18 -3.13 3.28
CA ILE A 31 8.32 -2.15 3.97
C ILE A 31 8.98 -1.82 5.30
N THR A 32 9.01 -0.53 5.63
CA THR A 32 9.45 -0.04 6.93
C THR A 32 8.38 0.88 7.48
N ALA A 33 8.22 0.89 8.80
CA ALA A 33 7.36 1.84 9.48
C ALA A 33 7.77 3.29 9.17
N GLY A 34 6.81 4.21 9.24
CA GLY A 34 6.99 5.64 8.98
C GLY A 34 5.96 6.19 8.01
N SER A 35 6.20 7.41 7.55
CA SER A 35 5.29 8.11 6.65
C SER A 35 5.47 7.69 5.19
N TRP A 36 4.36 7.35 4.55
CA TRP A 36 4.29 6.96 3.14
C TRP A 36 3.18 7.75 2.46
N GLU A 37 3.40 8.08 1.20
CA GLU A 37 2.46 8.82 0.38
C GLU A 37 1.68 7.85 -0.49
N LEU A 38 0.35 7.89 -0.37
CA LEU A 38 -0.56 7.20 -1.28
C LEU A 38 -0.80 8.10 -2.48
N ARG A 39 -0.53 7.56 -3.67
CA ARG A 39 -0.64 8.26 -4.94
C ARG A 39 -1.67 7.60 -5.84
N ARG A 40 -2.30 8.41 -6.69
CA ARG A 40 -3.20 7.99 -7.76
C ARG A 40 -2.72 8.62 -9.05
N ASN A 41 -2.33 7.80 -10.03
CA ASN A 41 -1.75 8.26 -11.30
C ASN A 41 -0.59 9.23 -11.06
N ASP A 42 0.35 8.85 -10.17
CA ASP A 42 1.47 9.65 -9.69
C ASP A 42 1.14 10.95 -8.92
N GLU A 43 -0.14 11.30 -8.75
CA GLU A 43 -0.55 12.45 -7.95
C GLU A 43 -0.69 12.06 -6.47
N PRO A 44 -0.12 12.85 -5.53
CA PRO A 44 -0.26 12.60 -4.10
C PRO A 44 -1.70 12.84 -3.64
N VAL A 45 -2.28 11.83 -2.99
CA VAL A 45 -3.66 11.90 -2.48
C VAL A 45 -3.65 12.15 -0.97
N LEU A 46 -2.86 11.37 -0.23
CA LEU A 46 -2.76 11.48 1.23
C LEU A 46 -1.49 10.83 1.76
N VAL A 47 -1.10 11.22 2.98
CA VAL A 47 0.00 10.60 3.72
C VAL A 47 -0.54 9.62 4.75
N LEU A 48 -0.02 8.40 4.75
CA LEU A 48 -0.31 7.35 5.71
C LEU A 48 0.90 7.09 6.60
N GLU A 49 0.63 6.81 7.87
CA GLU A 49 1.65 6.30 8.77
C GLU A 49 1.61 4.76 8.73
N VAL A 50 2.58 4.16 8.05
CA VAL A 50 2.76 2.70 7.97
C VAL A 50 3.26 2.19 9.31
N ALA A 51 2.56 1.22 9.89
CA ALA A 51 2.99 0.50 11.08
C ALA A 51 3.91 -0.68 10.72
N GLY A 52 3.65 -1.34 9.59
CA GLY A 52 4.43 -2.47 9.11
C GLY A 52 3.61 -3.40 8.21
N GLU A 53 4.23 -4.50 7.79
CA GLU A 53 3.54 -5.58 7.10
C GLU A 53 2.80 -6.48 8.10
N VAL A 54 1.61 -6.91 7.72
CA VAL A 54 0.82 -7.93 8.41
C VAL A 54 1.05 -9.26 7.72
N GLU A 55 1.49 -10.28 8.46
CA GLU A 55 1.52 -11.64 7.95
C GLU A 55 0.09 -12.14 7.74
N VAL A 56 -0.25 -12.44 6.49
CA VAL A 56 -1.50 -13.10 6.15
C VAL A 56 -1.16 -14.51 5.71
N GLU A 57 -1.88 -15.51 6.22
CA GLU A 57 -1.70 -16.89 5.77
C GLU A 57 -1.89 -16.98 4.26
N ALA A 58 -0.78 -17.17 3.54
CA ALA A 58 -0.82 -17.28 2.10
C ALA A 58 -1.53 -18.58 1.71
N GLY A 59 -2.74 -18.46 1.18
CA GLY A 59 -3.41 -19.56 0.49
C GLY A 59 -2.53 -20.03 -0.68
N ARG A 60 -1.94 -21.22 -0.57
CA ARG A 60 -1.10 -21.83 -1.62
C ARG A 60 -1.92 -22.14 -2.88
N LYS A 61 -2.09 -21.18 -3.78
CA LYS A 61 -2.53 -21.43 -5.16
C LYS A 61 -1.89 -20.45 -6.14
N GLY A 62 -0.83 -20.89 -6.82
CA GLY A 62 -0.30 -20.22 -8.02
C GLY A 62 1.21 -19.98 -8.01
N LYS A 63 1.76 -19.65 -9.19
CA LYS A 63 3.18 -19.32 -9.42
C LYS A 63 3.52 -17.85 -9.10
N LEU A 64 2.52 -17.02 -8.79
CA LEU A 64 2.69 -15.61 -8.45
C LEU A 64 2.80 -15.47 -6.92
N ALA A 65 3.70 -14.60 -6.46
CA ALA A 65 3.76 -14.24 -5.06
C ALA A 65 2.41 -13.64 -4.63
N PRO A 66 1.88 -13.99 -3.45
CA PRO A 66 0.64 -13.41 -2.97
C PRO A 66 0.83 -11.89 -2.74
N PRO A 67 -0.22 -11.09 -2.88
CA PRO A 67 -0.18 -9.70 -2.45
C PRO A 67 0.11 -9.62 -0.95
N ARG A 68 0.84 -8.60 -0.56
CA ARG A 68 1.21 -8.29 0.83
C ARG A 68 0.18 -7.33 1.42
N VAL A 69 0.00 -7.40 2.73
CA VAL A 69 -0.93 -6.52 3.46
C VAL A 69 -0.13 -5.63 4.40
N ILE A 70 -0.32 -4.34 4.25
CA ILE A 70 0.36 -3.32 5.04
C ILE A 70 -0.64 -2.67 5.98
N SER A 71 -0.33 -2.65 7.28
CA SER A 71 -1.14 -1.90 8.25
C SER A 71 -0.68 -0.45 8.29
N CYS A 72 -1.64 0.45 8.11
CA CYS A 72 -1.47 1.89 8.17
C CYS A 72 -2.43 2.50 9.19
N ARG A 73 -2.03 3.60 9.80
CA ARG A 73 -2.90 4.39 10.67
C ARG A 73 -3.70 5.40 9.87
N GLY A 74 -4.98 5.55 10.23
CA GLY A 74 -5.88 6.57 9.70
C GLY A 74 -7.03 6.01 8.85
N GLN A 75 -7.58 6.88 8.00
CA GLN A 75 -8.69 6.56 7.13
C GLN A 75 -8.35 6.87 5.68
N VAL A 76 -8.83 6.01 4.78
CA VAL A 76 -8.75 6.24 3.34
C VAL A 76 -10.14 6.12 2.76
N ASP A 77 -10.60 7.17 2.10
CA ASP A 77 -11.83 7.09 1.32
C ASP A 77 -11.56 6.35 0.01
N LYS A 78 -11.79 5.04 0.04
CA LYS A 78 -11.60 4.13 -1.11
C LYS A 78 -12.34 4.60 -2.37
N LYS A 79 -13.43 5.38 -2.24
CA LYS A 79 -14.22 5.86 -3.39
C LYS A 79 -13.46 6.83 -4.28
N GLN A 80 -12.32 7.36 -3.82
CA GLN A 80 -11.46 8.24 -4.61
C GLN A 80 -10.64 7.49 -5.67
N PHE A 81 -10.65 6.15 -5.66
CA PHE A 81 -9.85 5.29 -6.51
C PHE A 81 -10.73 4.35 -7.35
N ASP A 82 -10.47 4.31 -8.65
CA ASP A 82 -10.93 3.26 -9.55
C ASP A 82 -9.75 2.33 -9.87
N PHE A 83 -9.58 1.24 -9.10
CA PHE A 83 -8.46 0.29 -9.26
C PHE A 83 -8.42 -0.43 -10.63
N THR A 84 -9.42 -0.23 -11.50
CA THR A 84 -9.39 -0.75 -12.88
C THR A 84 -8.79 0.25 -13.87
N ARG A 85 -8.71 1.53 -13.51
CA ARG A 85 -8.25 2.63 -14.39
C ARG A 85 -7.08 3.39 -13.81
N ASP A 86 -7.03 3.51 -12.49
CA ASP A 86 -6.03 4.25 -11.77
C ASP A 86 -4.82 3.37 -11.45
N GLU A 87 -3.64 3.94 -11.65
CA GLU A 87 -2.42 3.42 -11.05
C GLU A 87 -2.32 3.94 -9.60
N VAL A 88 -2.59 3.06 -8.64
CA VAL A 88 -2.51 3.41 -7.22
C VAL A 88 -1.23 2.85 -6.63
N THR A 89 -0.40 3.74 -6.07
CA THR A 89 0.89 3.35 -5.49
C THR A 89 1.04 3.90 -4.08
N LEU A 90 1.75 3.17 -3.22
CA LEU A 90 2.18 3.65 -1.92
C LEU A 90 3.71 3.78 -1.95
N ALA A 91 4.21 4.99 -1.82
CA ALA A 91 5.63 5.30 -1.91
C ALA A 91 6.15 5.87 -0.59
N ARG A 92 7.36 5.47 -0.18
CA ARG A 92 7.96 6.02 1.03
C ARG A 92 8.26 7.51 0.84
N LEU A 93 7.85 8.33 1.80
CA LEU A 93 8.34 9.70 1.89
C LEU A 93 9.74 9.62 2.51
N GLU A 94 10.76 9.86 1.69
CA GLU A 94 12.10 10.10 2.22
C GLU A 94 12.09 11.50 2.84
N ALA A 95 12.39 11.57 4.14
CA ALA A 95 12.57 12.81 4.88
C ALA A 95 13.98 13.38 4.64
#